data_AF-A0A4Q2KSA7-F1
#
_entry.id   AF-A0A4Q2KSA7-F1
#
_cell.length_a   1.000
_cell.length_b   1.000
_cell.length_c   1.000
_cell.angle_alpha   90.00
_cell.angle_beta   90.00
_cell.angle_gamma   90.00
#
_symmetry.space_group_name_H-M   'P 1'
#
loop_
_entity.id
_entity.type
_entity.pdbx_description
1 polymer ?
#
loop_
_entity_poly.entity_id
_entity_poly.type
_entity_poly.pdbx_seq_one_letter_code
_entity_poly.pdbx_strand_id
1 'polypeptide(L)'
;MKAQFSEKTYENYFQIELGRRTRYSFAPGQTDEAYVGFDGAFHLPMRVLTGIIGPGWPRLAGLPLGLIHDIGAKLDGRLPGFRLNLIIQYKRPHYMSRSNASEWSSWNGAYFRYETEPRQQSVLEKVAAATAGRAAVVYASAAFWENSELFARAPARTIVAASNIAEVTRLTGHHRYSYQDAGHSGVGHSAPEPIDSEPFDAILRRGEDLGPLPFTRAEKDMPSSSPNATAASAGIAEALAPTTARSNVPSLNGGRSQASRTSWSRPTRSRRRSLPMPRTSTRRTASGAFRQMPIPVRSQRSSARLPVSWQR
;
A
#
# COMPACT_ATOMS: atom_id res chain seq x y z
N MET A 1 -20.57 4.91 2.10
CA MET A 1 -20.43 3.80 3.07
C MET A 1 -18.98 3.36 3.08
N LYS A 2 -18.38 3.09 4.24
CA LYS A 2 -17.04 2.48 4.28
C LYS A 2 -17.15 0.99 3.96
N ALA A 3 -16.13 0.39 3.36
CA ALA A 3 -16.05 -1.07 3.22
C ALA A 3 -16.25 -1.77 4.58
N GLN A 4 -16.91 -2.92 4.61
CA GLN A 4 -17.22 -3.67 5.84
C GLN A 4 -15.98 -4.30 6.48
N PHE A 5 -14.91 -4.50 5.71
CA PHE A 5 -13.62 -4.96 6.18
C PHE A 5 -12.69 -3.79 6.54
N SER A 6 -11.69 -4.08 7.38
CA SER A 6 -10.61 -3.14 7.69
C SER A 6 -9.56 -3.11 6.57
N GLU A 7 -8.79 -2.03 6.50
CA GLU A 7 -7.66 -1.90 5.56
C GLU A 7 -6.65 -3.04 5.75
N LYS A 8 -6.27 -3.33 7.01
CA LYS A 8 -5.34 -4.40 7.38
C LYS A 8 -5.81 -5.79 6.93
N THR A 9 -7.13 -6.05 6.97
CA THR A 9 -7.69 -7.33 6.53
C THR A 9 -7.55 -7.50 5.02
N TYR A 10 -7.87 -6.47 4.25
CA TYR A 10 -7.71 -6.46 2.79
C TYR A 10 -6.23 -6.56 2.40
N GLU A 11 -5.37 -5.75 3.02
CA GLU A 11 -3.91 -5.81 2.87
C GLU A 11 -3.41 -7.24 3.03
N ASN A 12 -3.75 -7.92 4.14
CA ASN A 12 -3.25 -9.27 4.41
C ASN A 12 -3.63 -10.25 3.29
N TYR A 13 -4.88 -10.23 2.81
CA TYR A 13 -5.30 -11.12 1.72
C TYR A 13 -4.63 -10.77 0.39
N PHE A 14 -4.44 -9.49 0.09
CA PHE A 14 -3.70 -9.06 -1.09
C PHE A 14 -2.24 -9.53 -1.02
N GLN A 15 -1.58 -9.35 0.12
CA GLN A 15 -0.20 -9.79 0.34
C GLN A 15 -0.07 -11.32 0.26
N ILE A 16 -1.01 -12.09 0.80
CA ILE A 16 -1.01 -13.57 0.68
C ILE A 16 -1.13 -14.00 -0.79
N GLU A 17 -1.96 -13.32 -1.58
CA GLU A 17 -2.11 -13.62 -3.00
C GLU A 17 -0.84 -13.27 -3.79
N LEU A 18 -0.29 -12.08 -3.57
CA LEU A 18 0.92 -11.60 -4.26
C LEU A 18 2.18 -12.34 -3.81
N GLY A 19 2.30 -12.66 -2.52
CA GLY A 19 3.42 -13.39 -1.92
C GLY A 19 3.61 -14.80 -2.48
N ARG A 20 2.59 -15.37 -3.14
CA ARG A 20 2.73 -16.62 -3.90
C ARG A 20 3.43 -16.45 -5.25
N ARG A 21 3.48 -15.23 -5.78
CA ARG A 21 4.14 -14.86 -7.03
C ARG A 21 5.58 -14.35 -6.82
N THR A 22 5.95 -14.06 -5.57
CA THR A 22 7.24 -13.44 -5.23
C THR A 22 7.99 -14.23 -4.18
N ARG A 23 9.32 -14.23 -4.21
CA ARG A 23 10.12 -14.91 -3.18
C ARG A 23 10.40 -14.03 -1.96
N TYR A 24 10.31 -12.72 -2.11
CA TYR A 24 10.59 -11.77 -1.03
C TYR A 24 9.48 -10.73 -0.96
N SER A 25 8.95 -10.56 0.24
CA SER A 25 8.00 -9.53 0.61
C SER A 25 8.48 -8.86 1.91
N PHE A 26 8.26 -7.57 2.01
CA PHE A 26 8.56 -6.76 3.17
C PHE A 26 7.33 -5.92 3.52
N ALA A 27 6.87 -6.02 4.76
CA ALA A 27 5.83 -5.17 5.29
C ALA A 27 6.42 -4.41 6.49
N PRO A 28 6.57 -3.07 6.43
CA PRO A 28 7.05 -2.30 7.55
C PRO A 28 6.11 -2.41 8.75
N GLY A 29 6.66 -2.35 9.96
CA GLY A 29 5.84 -2.21 11.17
C GLY A 29 5.23 -0.82 11.25
N GLN A 30 4.23 -0.64 12.11
CA GLN A 30 3.53 0.64 12.31
C GLN A 30 4.48 1.82 12.61
N THR A 31 5.60 1.56 13.30
CA THR A 31 6.62 2.59 13.58
C THR A 31 7.39 2.99 12.34
N ASP A 32 7.68 2.04 11.44
CA ASP A 32 8.46 2.30 10.23
C ASP A 32 7.59 2.91 9.12
N GLU A 33 6.29 2.56 9.07
CA GLU A 33 5.29 3.08 8.13
C GLU A 33 5.22 4.61 8.13
N ALA A 34 5.32 5.24 9.30
CA ALA A 34 5.34 6.70 9.44
C ALA A 34 6.54 7.39 8.74
N TYR A 35 7.59 6.62 8.44
CA TYR A 35 8.79 7.08 7.73
C TYR A 35 8.78 6.68 6.26
N VAL A 36 8.36 5.46 5.93
CA VAL A 36 8.40 4.95 4.54
C VAL A 36 7.16 5.25 3.72
N GLY A 37 6.01 5.43 4.37
CA GLY A 37 4.74 5.78 3.75
C GLY A 37 4.03 4.68 2.97
N PHE A 38 4.58 3.46 2.91
CA PHE A 38 3.98 2.28 2.25
C PHE A 38 3.69 1.15 3.23
N ASP A 39 2.74 0.27 2.91
CA ASP A 39 2.33 -0.87 3.74
C ASP A 39 2.99 -2.20 3.33
N GLY A 40 3.35 -2.33 2.05
CA GLY A 40 3.96 -3.54 1.52
C GLY A 40 4.91 -3.25 0.38
N ALA A 41 5.99 -4.02 0.31
CA ALA A 41 6.95 -3.98 -0.77
C ALA A 41 7.38 -5.39 -1.17
N PHE A 42 7.62 -5.60 -2.46
CA PHE A 42 7.87 -6.91 -3.04
C PHE A 42 9.08 -6.91 -3.97
N HIS A 43 9.78 -8.04 -4.00
CA HIS A 43 10.74 -8.37 -5.04
C HIS A 43 10.07 -9.31 -6.05
N LEU A 44 9.69 -8.76 -7.20
CA LEU A 44 9.22 -9.55 -8.33
C LEU A 44 10.41 -10.36 -8.88
N PRO A 45 10.33 -11.70 -8.91
CA PRO A 45 11.45 -12.55 -9.25
C PRO A 45 11.77 -12.42 -10.74
N MET A 46 13.06 -12.35 -11.04
CA MET A 46 13.55 -12.42 -12.41
C MET A 46 13.11 -13.73 -13.09
N ARG A 47 12.44 -13.65 -14.23
CA ARG A 47 12.45 -14.72 -15.21
C ARG A 47 13.72 -14.56 -16.04
N VAL A 48 14.61 -15.53 -15.95
CA VAL A 48 15.72 -15.64 -16.90
C VAL A 48 15.12 -16.04 -18.25
N LEU A 49 14.70 -15.06 -19.04
CA LEU A 49 14.54 -15.25 -20.48
C LEU A 49 15.95 -15.18 -21.08
N THR A 50 16.63 -16.32 -21.13
CA THR A 50 17.76 -16.50 -22.04
C THR A 50 17.24 -16.32 -23.48
N GLY A 51 17.40 -15.12 -24.04
CA GLY A 51 17.59 -14.98 -25.48
C GLY A 51 16.92 -13.82 -26.22
N ILE A 52 15.94 -13.08 -25.68
CA ILE A 52 15.17 -12.13 -26.52
C ILE A 52 14.68 -10.90 -25.73
N ILE A 53 15.56 -9.95 -25.38
CA ILE A 53 15.12 -8.59 -25.02
C ILE A 53 16.09 -7.58 -25.66
N GLY A 54 15.59 -6.85 -26.66
CA GLY A 54 16.35 -5.84 -27.41
C GLY A 54 16.64 -4.57 -26.60
N PRO A 55 17.57 -3.71 -27.09
CA PRO A 55 17.93 -2.47 -26.43
C PRO A 55 16.77 -1.45 -26.51
N GLY A 56 16.28 -0.95 -25.36
CA GLY A 56 15.40 0.24 -25.32
C GLY A 56 14.26 0.28 -24.30
N TRP A 57 13.97 -0.79 -23.55
CA TRP A 57 12.82 -0.80 -22.63
C TRP A 57 13.18 -0.25 -21.23
N PRO A 58 12.35 0.63 -20.62
CA PRO A 58 12.58 1.19 -19.29
C PRO A 58 12.54 0.12 -18.19
N ARG A 59 13.56 0.10 -17.31
CA ARG A 59 13.93 -1.04 -16.45
C ARG A 59 13.60 -0.81 -14.96
N LEU A 60 12.58 -1.49 -14.40
CA LEU A 60 12.40 -1.78 -12.95
C LEU A 60 13.55 -2.55 -12.26
N ALA A 61 14.77 -2.00 -12.19
CA ALA A 61 15.96 -2.72 -11.71
C ALA A 61 15.98 -3.06 -10.20
N GLY A 62 14.95 -2.62 -9.45
CA GLY A 62 14.89 -2.67 -8.00
C GLY A 62 15.84 -1.67 -7.35
N LEU A 63 15.41 -1.10 -6.23
CA LEU A 63 16.22 -0.15 -5.46
C LEU A 63 16.60 -0.76 -4.10
N PRO A 64 17.87 -0.68 -3.65
CA PRO A 64 18.16 -0.77 -2.23
C PRO A 64 17.48 0.42 -1.53
N LEU A 65 16.74 0.18 -0.45
CA LEU A 65 16.01 1.25 0.23
C LEU A 65 16.93 2.37 0.70
N GLY A 66 18.20 2.08 1.01
CA GLY A 66 19.30 3.01 1.24
C GLY A 66 19.38 4.22 0.33
N LEU A 67 19.01 4.05 -0.94
CA LEU A 67 19.04 5.12 -1.94
C LEU A 67 17.82 6.04 -1.90
N ILE A 68 16.78 5.72 -1.11
CA ILE A 68 15.62 6.59 -0.86
C ILE A 68 15.98 7.60 0.23
N HIS A 69 16.95 8.50 -0.03
CA HIS A 69 17.33 9.63 0.85
C HIS A 69 17.55 9.22 2.35
N ASP A 70 17.40 10.17 3.29
CA ASP A 70 17.55 9.99 4.75
C ASP A 70 16.73 8.83 5.34
N ILE A 71 15.69 8.40 4.64
CA ILE A 71 14.83 7.25 5.02
C ILE A 71 15.58 5.95 4.76
N GLY A 72 16.27 5.86 3.63
CA GLY A 72 17.08 4.73 3.23
C GLY A 72 18.21 4.43 4.20
N ALA A 73 19.01 5.43 4.58
CA ALA A 73 20.13 5.23 5.51
C ALA A 73 19.68 4.68 6.88
N LYS A 74 18.47 5.07 7.35
CA LYS A 74 17.87 4.56 8.60
C LYS A 74 17.37 3.12 8.47
N LEU A 75 16.99 2.71 7.27
CA LEU A 75 16.42 1.40 6.97
C LEU A 75 17.47 0.39 6.49
N ASP A 76 18.57 0.83 5.88
CA ASP A 76 19.64 -0.04 5.40
C ASP A 76 20.24 -0.92 6.50
N GLY A 77 20.30 -0.41 7.74
CA GLY A 77 20.72 -1.21 8.90
C GLY A 77 19.67 -2.21 9.42
N ARG A 78 18.42 -2.12 8.94
CA ARG A 78 17.27 -2.90 9.43
C ARG A 78 16.65 -3.82 8.37
N LEU A 79 16.90 -3.55 7.09
CA LEU A 79 16.33 -4.29 5.97
C LEU A 79 17.36 -5.25 5.38
N PRO A 80 16.94 -6.47 5.01
CA PRO A 80 17.81 -7.36 4.26
C PRO A 80 18.13 -6.74 2.90
N GLY A 81 19.32 -6.98 2.36
CA GLY A 81 19.78 -6.41 1.08
C GLY A 81 19.03 -6.88 -0.19
N PHE A 82 17.78 -7.32 -0.08
CA PHE A 82 16.95 -7.66 -1.23
C PHE A 82 16.46 -6.41 -1.97
N ARG A 83 16.17 -6.57 -3.26
CA ARG A 83 15.73 -5.48 -4.14
C ARG A 83 14.22 -5.39 -4.10
N LEU A 84 13.66 -4.20 -3.89
CA LEU A 84 12.21 -4.02 -4.00
C LEU A 84 11.92 -3.27 -5.31
N ASN A 85 11.04 -3.83 -6.14
CA ASN A 85 10.62 -3.27 -7.43
C ASN A 85 9.11 -3.05 -7.53
N LEU A 86 8.36 -3.37 -6.47
CA LEU A 86 6.96 -3.05 -6.32
C LEU A 86 6.70 -2.60 -4.89
N ILE A 87 6.20 -1.37 -4.73
CA ILE A 87 5.87 -0.72 -3.45
C ILE A 87 4.39 -0.38 -3.51
N ILE A 88 3.64 -0.83 -2.50
CA ILE A 88 2.19 -0.75 -2.46
C ILE A 88 1.76 -0.07 -1.16
N GLN A 89 0.92 0.95 -1.27
CA GLN A 89 0.11 1.45 -0.18
C GLN A 89 -1.34 0.97 -0.36
N TYR A 90 -1.88 0.29 0.64
CA TYR A 90 -3.27 -0.13 0.60
C TYR A 90 -4.18 1.02 1.04
N LYS A 91 -5.39 1.03 0.50
CA LYS A 91 -6.44 1.99 0.87
C LYS A 91 -7.78 1.29 1.03
N ARG A 92 -8.44 1.54 2.15
CA ARG A 92 -9.83 1.12 2.36
C ARG A 92 -10.78 1.99 1.52
N PRO A 93 -11.59 1.39 0.64
CA PRO A 93 -12.50 2.16 -0.19
C PRO A 93 -13.73 2.62 0.58
N HIS A 94 -14.25 3.76 0.16
CA HIS A 94 -15.57 4.26 0.50
C HIS A 94 -16.50 4.08 -0.70
N TYR A 95 -17.50 3.22 -0.57
CA TYR A 95 -18.53 2.99 -1.57
C TYR A 95 -19.60 4.08 -1.54
N MET A 96 -19.85 4.71 -2.67
CA MET A 96 -20.78 5.81 -2.87
C MET A 96 -21.85 5.38 -3.85
N SER A 97 -23.11 5.34 -3.43
CA SER A 97 -24.22 4.85 -4.26
C SER A 97 -25.36 5.85 -4.44
N ARG A 98 -25.29 7.01 -3.76
CA ARG A 98 -26.33 8.03 -3.80
C ARG A 98 -25.99 9.10 -4.82
N SER A 99 -27.01 9.61 -5.51
CA SER A 99 -26.87 10.67 -6.53
C SER A 99 -26.36 12.01 -6.00
N ASN A 100 -26.39 12.22 -4.69
CA ASN A 100 -25.86 13.42 -4.03
C ASN A 100 -24.40 13.28 -3.56
N ALA A 101 -23.72 12.19 -3.92
CA ALA A 101 -22.31 12.01 -3.58
C ALA A 101 -21.42 12.98 -4.38
N SER A 102 -20.32 13.44 -3.77
CA SER A 102 -19.51 14.56 -4.28
C SER A 102 -18.92 14.36 -5.67
N GLU A 103 -18.65 13.12 -6.06
CA GLU A 103 -18.06 12.77 -7.36
C GLU A 103 -19.08 12.10 -8.30
N TRP A 104 -20.38 12.19 -7.99
CA TRP A 104 -21.43 11.55 -8.80
C TRP A 104 -21.42 12.01 -10.25
N SER A 105 -21.14 13.29 -10.50
CA SER A 105 -21.08 13.86 -11.85
C SER A 105 -20.00 13.25 -12.74
N SER A 106 -18.94 12.66 -12.16
CA SER A 106 -17.88 11.98 -12.91
C SER A 106 -18.28 10.57 -13.37
N TRP A 107 -19.27 9.96 -12.72
CA TRP A 107 -19.56 8.53 -12.86
C TRP A 107 -20.99 8.21 -13.28
N ASN A 108 -21.95 9.08 -12.93
CA ASN A 108 -23.38 8.87 -13.15
C ASN A 108 -23.89 7.51 -12.63
N GLY A 109 -23.27 7.02 -11.55
CA GLY A 109 -23.54 5.70 -10.99
C GLY A 109 -22.79 5.49 -9.68
N ALA A 110 -22.97 4.32 -9.07
CA ALA A 110 -22.24 3.99 -7.86
C ALA A 110 -20.74 3.84 -8.15
N TYR A 111 -19.90 4.23 -7.19
CA TYR A 111 -18.44 4.26 -7.33
C TYR A 111 -17.74 4.04 -5.99
N PHE A 112 -16.45 3.79 -6.03
CA PHE A 112 -15.55 3.73 -4.88
C PHE A 112 -14.64 4.95 -4.85
N ARG A 113 -14.23 5.37 -3.67
CA ARG A 113 -13.23 6.43 -3.50
C ARG A 113 -12.34 6.20 -2.29
N TYR A 114 -11.15 6.79 -2.30
CA TYR A 114 -10.30 6.94 -1.12
C TYR A 114 -9.61 8.30 -1.12
N GLU A 115 -9.12 8.70 0.05
CA GLU A 115 -8.38 9.95 0.24
C GLU A 115 -6.87 9.67 0.22
N THR A 116 -6.12 10.58 -0.40
CA THR A 116 -4.66 10.59 -0.41
C THR A 116 -4.18 11.59 0.64
N GLU A 117 -3.58 11.10 1.72
CA GLU A 117 -3.06 11.98 2.76
C GLU A 117 -1.84 12.74 2.22
N PRO A 118 -1.80 14.08 2.24
CA PRO A 118 -0.73 14.86 1.59
C PRO A 118 0.68 14.49 2.06
N ARG A 119 0.87 14.24 3.36
CA ARG A 119 2.16 13.84 3.91
C ARG A 119 2.60 12.49 3.35
N GLN A 120 1.70 11.51 3.34
CA GLN A 120 1.98 10.18 2.82
C GLN A 120 2.25 10.20 1.31
N GLN A 121 1.42 10.92 0.56
CA GLN A 121 1.59 11.13 -0.88
C GLN A 121 2.99 11.71 -1.18
N SER A 122 3.41 12.76 -0.48
CA SER A 122 4.73 13.37 -0.67
C SER A 122 5.89 12.40 -0.38
N VAL A 123 5.75 11.51 0.62
CA VAL A 123 6.77 10.49 0.89
C VAL A 123 6.83 9.46 -0.24
N LEU A 124 5.68 8.98 -0.70
CA LEU A 124 5.59 8.01 -1.78
C LEU A 124 6.06 8.58 -3.13
N GLU A 125 5.82 9.86 -3.39
CA GLU A 125 6.35 10.57 -4.57
C GLU A 125 7.89 10.65 -4.55
N LYS A 126 8.48 10.94 -3.37
CA LYS A 126 9.94 10.91 -3.19
C LYS A 126 10.50 9.51 -3.41
N VAL A 127 9.81 8.48 -2.91
CA VAL A 127 10.17 7.08 -3.16
C VAL A 127 10.13 6.78 -4.65
N ALA A 128 9.04 7.15 -5.34
CA ALA A 128 8.91 6.95 -6.79
C ALA A 128 10.03 7.66 -7.57
N ALA A 129 10.30 8.93 -7.25
CA ALA A 129 11.38 9.70 -7.85
C ALA A 129 12.76 9.07 -7.61
N ALA A 130 13.06 8.65 -6.38
CA ALA A 130 14.33 8.00 -6.02
C ALA A 130 14.53 6.67 -6.75
N THR A 131 13.44 5.96 -7.04
CA THR A 131 13.52 4.72 -7.82
C THR A 131 13.89 4.99 -9.28
N ALA A 132 13.65 6.20 -9.81
CA ALA A 132 13.91 6.55 -11.21
C ALA A 132 13.32 5.53 -12.20
N GLY A 133 12.08 5.10 -11.95
CA GLY A 133 11.41 4.07 -12.75
C GLY A 133 11.93 2.65 -12.51
N ARG A 134 12.75 2.43 -11.47
CA ARG A 134 13.25 1.10 -11.09
C ARG A 134 12.32 0.30 -10.18
N ALA A 135 11.31 0.95 -9.61
CA ALA A 135 10.23 0.32 -8.87
C ALA A 135 8.91 0.97 -9.22
N ALA A 136 7.84 0.18 -9.21
CA ALA A 136 6.48 0.69 -9.27
C ALA A 136 6.05 1.09 -7.86
N VAL A 137 5.49 2.29 -7.72
CA VAL A 137 4.93 2.77 -6.46
C VAL A 137 3.46 3.05 -6.70
N VAL A 138 2.58 2.27 -6.07
CA VAL A 138 1.15 2.25 -6.37
C VAL A 138 0.30 2.30 -5.10
N TYR A 139 -0.90 2.84 -5.23
CA TYR A 139 -2.00 2.57 -4.33
C TYR A 139 -2.78 1.35 -4.80
N ALA A 140 -3.28 0.54 -3.86
CA ALA A 140 -4.19 -0.56 -4.16
C ALA A 140 -5.43 -0.47 -3.27
N SER A 141 -6.61 -0.54 -3.88
CA SER A 141 -7.89 -0.46 -3.18
C SER A 141 -8.91 -1.43 -3.79
N ALA A 142 -9.72 -2.08 -2.95
CA ALA A 142 -10.69 -3.06 -3.42
C ALA A 142 -11.81 -2.40 -4.26
N ALA A 143 -12.17 -3.00 -5.39
CA ALA A 143 -13.37 -2.64 -6.17
C ALA A 143 -14.61 -3.40 -5.67
N PHE A 144 -14.67 -3.63 -4.36
CA PHE A 144 -15.77 -4.27 -3.63
C PHE A 144 -15.72 -3.79 -2.19
N TRP A 145 -16.82 -3.93 -1.45
CA TRP A 145 -16.94 -3.36 -0.10
C TRP A 145 -17.53 -4.30 0.94
N GLU A 146 -18.06 -5.46 0.55
CA GLU A 146 -18.67 -6.41 1.50
C GLU A 146 -17.67 -7.44 2.05
N ASN A 147 -17.88 -7.89 3.29
CA ASN A 147 -17.08 -8.98 3.88
C ASN A 147 -17.32 -10.32 3.16
N SER A 148 -18.56 -10.57 2.73
CA SER A 148 -18.96 -11.73 1.92
C SER A 148 -18.08 -11.86 0.67
N GLU A 149 -17.93 -10.77 -0.08
CA GLU A 149 -17.09 -10.72 -1.27
C GLU A 149 -15.60 -10.92 -0.94
N LEU A 150 -15.09 -10.26 0.11
CA LEU A 150 -13.70 -10.44 0.53
C LEU A 150 -13.38 -11.92 0.82
N PHE A 151 -14.23 -12.57 1.62
CA PHE A 151 -14.03 -13.96 2.02
C PHE A 151 -14.33 -14.97 0.90
N ALA A 152 -15.11 -14.60 -0.12
CA ALA A 152 -15.27 -15.42 -1.32
C ALA A 152 -14.07 -15.30 -2.26
N ARG A 153 -13.50 -14.09 -2.41
CA ARG A 153 -12.38 -13.80 -3.33
C ARG A 153 -11.03 -14.31 -2.80
N ALA A 154 -10.81 -14.26 -1.49
CA ALA A 154 -9.58 -14.71 -0.86
C ALA A 154 -9.19 -16.18 -1.20
N PRO A 155 -10.07 -17.19 -1.02
CA PRO A 155 -9.77 -18.56 -1.43
C PRO A 155 -9.72 -18.72 -2.96
N ALA A 156 -10.51 -17.93 -3.69
CA ALA A 156 -10.52 -17.93 -5.17
C ALA A 156 -9.27 -17.27 -5.78
N ARG A 157 -8.44 -16.57 -5.00
CA ARG A 157 -7.22 -15.87 -5.45
C ARG A 157 -7.53 -14.82 -6.52
N THR A 158 -8.54 -14.00 -6.25
CA THR A 158 -9.00 -12.93 -7.14
C THR A 158 -9.02 -11.58 -6.44
N ILE A 159 -8.31 -11.42 -5.32
CA ILE A 159 -8.24 -10.15 -4.59
C ILE A 159 -7.52 -9.11 -5.44
N VAL A 160 -6.36 -9.45 -6.00
CA VAL A 160 -5.58 -8.52 -6.85
C VAL A 160 -6.39 -8.14 -8.09
N ALA A 161 -7.01 -9.12 -8.76
CA ALA A 161 -7.83 -8.90 -9.94
C ALA A 161 -9.12 -8.11 -9.65
N ALA A 162 -9.59 -8.10 -8.39
CA ALA A 162 -10.75 -7.35 -7.92
C ALA A 162 -10.36 -6.02 -7.24
N SER A 163 -9.17 -5.50 -7.53
CA SER A 163 -8.65 -4.25 -6.98
C SER A 163 -8.47 -3.21 -8.09
N ASN A 164 -8.62 -1.93 -7.73
CA ASN A 164 -8.17 -0.81 -8.54
C ASN A 164 -6.80 -0.36 -8.04
N ILE A 165 -5.86 -0.21 -8.98
CA ILE A 165 -4.45 0.06 -8.70
C ILE A 165 -4.03 1.33 -9.43
N ALA A 166 -3.60 2.34 -8.69
CA ALA A 166 -3.24 3.64 -9.23
C ALA A 166 -1.78 3.99 -8.93
N GLU A 167 -1.05 4.49 -9.93
CA GLU A 167 0.32 4.99 -9.75
C GLU A 167 0.33 6.23 -8.86
N VAL A 168 1.21 6.27 -7.86
CA VAL A 168 1.32 7.41 -6.94
C VAL A 168 1.61 8.70 -7.70
N THR A 169 2.50 8.66 -8.69
CA THR A 169 2.91 9.84 -9.48
C THR A 169 1.77 10.41 -10.35
N ARG A 170 0.74 9.62 -10.65
CA ARG A 170 -0.45 10.09 -11.37
C ARG A 170 -1.42 10.84 -10.46
N LEU A 171 -1.30 10.64 -9.14
CA LEU A 171 -2.15 11.28 -8.14
C LEU A 171 -1.53 12.55 -7.53
N THR A 172 -0.41 13.02 -8.09
CA THR A 172 0.22 14.25 -7.62
C THR A 172 -0.73 15.45 -7.69
N GLY A 173 -0.85 16.15 -6.57
CA GLY A 173 -1.76 17.28 -6.43
C GLY A 173 -3.24 16.90 -6.24
N HIS A 174 -3.61 15.63 -6.33
CA HIS A 174 -4.96 15.14 -6.05
C HIS A 174 -5.08 14.69 -4.59
N HIS A 175 -6.14 15.09 -3.90
CA HIS A 175 -6.39 14.73 -2.48
C HIS A 175 -7.39 13.57 -2.34
N ARG A 176 -7.98 13.14 -3.45
CA ARG A 176 -8.96 12.07 -3.52
C ARG A 176 -8.90 11.41 -4.89
N TYR A 177 -9.12 10.11 -4.90
CA TYR A 177 -9.21 9.30 -6.10
C TYR A 177 -10.50 8.48 -6.06
N SER A 178 -11.17 8.35 -7.20
CA SER A 178 -12.40 7.58 -7.35
C SER A 178 -12.37 6.68 -8.58
N TYR A 179 -13.14 5.61 -8.56
CA TYR A 179 -13.21 4.62 -9.64
C TYR A 179 -14.50 3.79 -9.50
N GLN A 180 -14.98 3.18 -10.59
CA GLN A 180 -16.14 2.27 -10.55
C GLN A 180 -15.73 0.80 -10.45
N ASP A 181 -14.68 0.42 -11.17
CA ASP A 181 -14.32 -0.98 -11.38
C ASP A 181 -12.89 -1.30 -10.95
N ALA A 182 -12.61 -2.61 -10.86
CA ALA A 182 -11.26 -3.11 -10.75
C ALA A 182 -10.46 -2.75 -12.02
N GLY A 183 -9.13 -2.65 -11.89
CA GLY A 183 -8.26 -2.22 -12.99
C GLY A 183 -7.29 -1.14 -12.55
N HIS A 184 -7.10 -0.13 -13.39
CA HIS A 184 -6.05 0.88 -13.21
C HIS A 184 -6.47 2.30 -13.63
N SER A 185 -7.78 2.48 -13.89
CA SER A 185 -8.33 3.76 -14.34
C SER A 185 -9.29 4.33 -13.30
N GLY A 186 -9.36 5.65 -13.25
CA GLY A 186 -10.18 6.39 -12.30
C GLY A 186 -10.15 7.89 -12.54
N VAL A 187 -10.53 8.66 -11.53
CA VAL A 187 -10.56 10.13 -11.57
C VAL A 187 -9.91 10.69 -10.29
N GLY A 188 -8.92 11.56 -10.46
CA GLY A 188 -8.33 12.39 -9.39
C GLY A 188 -9.16 13.65 -9.14
N HIS A 189 -9.24 14.13 -7.89
CA HIS A 189 -10.25 15.11 -7.46
C HIS A 189 -9.75 16.42 -6.83
N SER A 190 -8.59 16.96 -7.18
CA SER A 190 -8.33 18.41 -6.90
C SER A 190 -8.98 19.31 -7.95
N ALA A 191 -8.84 18.91 -9.20
CA ALA A 191 -9.75 19.19 -10.30
C ALA A 191 -10.05 17.82 -10.95
N PRO A 192 -11.30 17.51 -11.36
CA PRO A 192 -11.62 16.21 -11.93
C PRO A 192 -10.75 15.91 -13.16
N GLU A 193 -9.82 14.97 -13.00
CA GLU A 193 -8.87 14.57 -14.04
C GLU A 193 -8.94 13.05 -14.24
N PRO A 194 -9.16 12.57 -15.47
CA PRO A 194 -9.09 11.13 -15.74
C PRO A 194 -7.66 10.65 -15.56
N ILE A 195 -7.49 9.61 -14.76
CA ILE A 195 -6.21 8.99 -14.48
C ILE A 195 -6.24 7.58 -15.02
N ASP A 196 -5.21 7.26 -15.81
CA ASP A 196 -4.98 5.92 -16.31
C ASP A 196 -3.55 5.50 -15.97
N SER A 197 -3.44 4.50 -15.10
CA SER A 197 -2.17 3.93 -14.63
C SER A 197 -1.79 2.71 -15.45
N GLU A 198 -0.56 2.22 -15.31
CA GLU A 198 -0.17 0.98 -15.94
C GLU A 198 -0.98 -0.23 -15.37
N PRO A 199 -1.47 -1.14 -16.23
CA PRO A 199 -2.13 -2.36 -15.76
C PRO A 199 -1.21 -3.16 -14.83
N PHE A 200 -1.77 -3.71 -13.75
CA PHE A 200 -0.95 -4.39 -12.75
C PHE A 200 -0.17 -5.58 -13.30
N ASP A 201 -0.75 -6.36 -14.21
CA ASP A 201 -0.03 -7.46 -14.86
C ASP A 201 1.13 -6.98 -15.76
N ALA A 202 1.08 -5.74 -16.28
CA ALA A 202 2.22 -5.15 -16.98
C ALA A 202 3.32 -4.73 -15.99
N ILE A 203 2.95 -4.16 -14.83
CA ILE A 203 3.90 -3.90 -13.73
C ILE A 203 4.60 -5.18 -13.28
N LEU A 204 3.83 -6.26 -13.08
CA LEU A 204 4.36 -7.56 -12.68
C LEU A 204 5.34 -8.11 -13.72
N ARG A 205 4.94 -8.14 -15.01
CA ARG A 205 5.81 -8.59 -16.11
C ARG A 205 7.09 -7.77 -16.21
N ARG A 206 6.99 -6.44 -16.14
CA ARG A 206 8.16 -5.56 -16.16
C ARG A 206 9.09 -5.85 -14.99
N GLY A 207 8.57 -6.18 -13.81
CA GLY A 207 9.40 -6.58 -12.67
C GLY A 207 10.07 -7.95 -12.84
N GLU A 208 9.43 -8.87 -13.56
CA GLU A 208 9.98 -10.20 -13.89
C GLU A 208 11.07 -10.16 -14.97
N ASP A 209 10.99 -9.22 -15.93
CA ASP A 209 11.86 -9.20 -17.12
C ASP A 209 13.26 -8.58 -16.87
N LEU A 210 13.60 -8.23 -15.63
CA LEU A 210 14.75 -7.38 -15.36
C LEU A 210 15.91 -8.09 -14.69
N GLY A 211 17.01 -8.10 -15.42
CA GLY A 211 18.30 -8.58 -14.94
C GLY A 211 18.86 -7.69 -13.81
N PRO A 212 19.75 -8.25 -12.97
CA PRO A 212 20.38 -7.50 -11.89
C PRO A 212 21.31 -6.42 -12.45
N LEU A 213 21.00 -5.13 -12.23
CA LEU A 213 22.00 -4.07 -12.44
C LEU A 213 23.07 -4.09 -11.33
N PRO A 214 24.37 -3.98 -11.65
CA PRO A 214 25.42 -3.75 -10.66
C PRO A 214 25.32 -2.33 -10.09
N PHE A 215 25.47 -2.22 -8.77
CA PHE A 215 25.33 -0.98 -7.97
C PHE A 215 26.21 0.17 -8.47
N THR A 216 27.39 -0.14 -9.01
CA THR A 216 28.44 0.83 -9.37
C THR A 216 28.18 1.66 -10.64
N ARG A 217 27.24 1.29 -11.52
CA ARG A 217 26.88 2.14 -12.67
C ARG A 217 25.80 3.18 -12.34
N ALA A 218 24.99 2.94 -11.31
CA ALA A 218 23.82 3.76 -11.02
C ALA A 218 24.14 5.13 -10.41
N GLU A 219 25.24 5.28 -9.67
CA GLU A 219 25.69 6.59 -9.18
C GLU A 219 26.26 7.47 -10.29
N LYS A 220 26.81 6.85 -11.35
CA LYS A 220 27.51 7.56 -12.44
C LYS A 220 26.56 8.14 -13.49
N ASP A 221 25.36 7.56 -13.64
CA ASP A 221 24.38 7.95 -14.65
C ASP A 221 23.30 8.92 -14.12
N MET A 222 23.38 9.37 -12.86
CA MET A 222 22.53 10.48 -12.40
C MET A 222 22.99 11.77 -13.09
N PRO A 223 22.12 12.48 -13.85
CA PRO A 223 22.48 13.77 -14.42
C PRO A 223 22.75 14.76 -13.27
N SER A 224 24.02 15.09 -13.07
CA SER A 224 24.48 16.09 -12.13
C SER A 224 24.18 17.50 -12.65
N SER A 225 22.90 17.86 -12.80
CA SER A 225 22.49 19.25 -13.04
C SER A 225 20.98 19.39 -13.07
N SER A 226 20.43 20.07 -12.07
CA SER A 226 19.38 21.06 -12.32
C SER A 226 19.66 22.29 -11.46
N PRO A 227 20.07 23.43 -12.05
CA PRO A 227 20.54 24.61 -11.31
C PRO A 227 19.43 25.41 -10.60
N ASN A 228 18.18 24.92 -10.53
CA ASN A 228 17.06 25.64 -9.90
C ASN A 228 16.74 25.24 -8.45
N ALA A 229 17.55 24.39 -7.81
CA ALA A 229 17.33 24.02 -6.39
C ALA A 229 17.99 24.97 -5.37
N THR A 230 18.86 25.89 -5.80
CA THR A 230 19.68 26.72 -4.89
C THR A 230 18.97 27.97 -4.36
N ALA A 231 17.80 28.34 -4.90
CA ALA A 231 17.06 29.52 -4.42
C ALA A 231 16.12 29.22 -3.23
N ALA A 232 15.79 27.96 -2.95
CA ALA A 232 14.86 27.59 -1.88
C ALA A 232 15.54 27.32 -0.52
N SER A 233 16.87 27.22 -0.48
CA SER A 233 17.63 26.90 0.74
C SER A 233 18.25 28.13 1.43
N ALA A 234 18.25 29.30 0.80
CA ALA A 234 18.74 30.54 1.42
C ALA A 234 17.69 31.28 2.26
N GLY A 235 16.39 30.99 2.08
CA GLY A 235 15.30 31.73 2.75
C GLY A 235 14.87 31.21 4.13
N ILE A 236 15.47 30.12 4.64
CA ILE A 236 15.02 29.47 5.89
C ILE A 236 16.01 29.70 7.05
N ALA A 237 17.20 30.24 6.79
CA ALA A 237 18.20 30.51 7.83
C ALA A 237 18.01 31.83 8.60
N GLU A 238 17.04 32.69 8.22
CA GLU A 238 16.86 34.04 8.79
C GLU A 238 15.59 34.20 9.64
N ALA A 239 15.04 33.11 10.19
CA ALA A 239 13.82 33.16 11.01
C ALA A 239 13.98 32.65 12.45
N LEU A 240 15.21 32.36 12.92
CA LEU A 240 15.47 31.87 14.27
C LEU A 240 16.69 32.54 14.90
N ALA A 241 16.67 33.88 15.00
CA ALA A 241 17.52 34.60 15.93
C ALA A 241 16.69 34.98 17.18
N PRO A 242 17.14 34.65 18.41
CA PRO A 242 16.41 35.01 19.62
C PRO A 242 16.50 36.52 19.88
N THR A 243 15.34 37.19 19.88
CA THR A 243 15.17 38.58 20.34
C THR A 243 15.46 38.65 21.85
N THR A 244 16.60 39.21 22.21
CA THR A 244 16.94 39.62 23.57
C THR A 244 16.15 40.86 23.97
N ALA A 245 14.98 40.66 24.58
CA ALA A 245 14.24 41.72 25.25
C ALA A 245 14.78 41.92 26.67
N ARG A 246 15.45 43.05 26.91
CA ARG A 246 15.73 43.60 28.23
C ARG A 246 14.43 44.14 28.85
N SER A 247 14.04 43.62 30.01
CA SER A 247 13.06 44.27 30.88
C SER A 247 13.71 44.62 32.23
N ASN A 248 13.92 45.91 32.44
CA ASN A 248 14.08 46.53 33.76
C ASN A 248 12.73 46.49 34.48
N VAL A 249 12.65 46.04 35.74
CA VAL A 249 11.77 46.53 36.82
C VAL A 249 12.30 45.96 38.16
N PRO A 250 12.21 46.68 39.30
CA PRO A 250 13.14 46.56 40.41
C PRO A 250 12.70 45.66 41.57
N SER A 251 13.71 45.29 42.36
CA SER A 251 13.71 44.73 43.71
C SER A 251 12.58 45.20 44.61
N LEU A 252 11.87 44.24 45.23
CA LEU A 252 11.30 44.40 46.57
C LEU A 252 11.42 43.10 47.38
N ASN A 253 11.96 43.30 48.58
CA ASN A 253 12.20 42.38 49.67
C ASN A 253 10.89 41.81 50.24
N GLY A 254 10.95 40.58 50.79
CA GLY A 254 10.05 40.19 51.87
C GLY A 254 9.65 38.72 51.92
N GLY A 255 9.91 38.08 53.07
CA GLY A 255 8.99 37.06 53.59
C GLY A 255 9.46 35.61 53.54
N ARG A 256 10.16 35.19 54.59
CA ARG A 256 10.19 33.79 55.05
C ARG A 256 8.77 33.30 55.31
N SER A 257 8.42 32.09 54.88
CA SER A 257 7.62 31.18 55.71
C SER A 257 7.76 29.72 55.27
N GLN A 258 7.80 28.86 56.28
CA GLN A 258 7.88 27.40 56.22
C GLN A 258 6.54 26.78 55.82
N ALA A 259 6.57 25.67 55.07
CA ALA A 259 5.50 24.65 55.03
C ALA A 259 6.07 23.41 54.31
N SER A 260 6.46 22.39 55.07
CA SER A 260 5.68 21.17 55.35
C SER A 260 5.71 20.13 54.22
N ARG A 261 6.63 19.17 54.40
CA ARG A 261 6.65 17.88 53.70
C ARG A 261 5.36 17.12 54.05
N THR A 262 4.60 16.72 53.03
CA THR A 262 3.60 15.66 53.16
C THR A 262 3.93 14.54 52.18
N SER A 263 4.27 13.40 52.76
CA SER A 263 4.56 12.12 52.13
C SER A 263 3.31 11.53 51.49
N TRP A 264 3.42 11.13 50.22
CA TRP A 264 2.40 10.33 49.55
C TRP A 264 2.58 8.84 49.88
N SER A 265 1.61 8.31 50.62
CA SER A 265 1.48 6.90 50.98
C SER A 265 0.85 6.11 49.82
N ARG A 266 1.50 5.01 49.42
CA ARG A 266 0.98 4.01 48.47
C ARG A 266 -0.27 3.31 49.03
N PRO A 267 -1.33 3.08 48.23
CA PRO A 267 -2.35 2.10 48.57
C PRO A 267 -1.94 0.68 48.16
N THR A 268 -2.38 -0.23 49.01
CA THR A 268 -2.11 -1.65 49.11
C THR A 268 -2.85 -2.50 48.08
N ARG A 269 -2.16 -3.57 47.67
CA ARG A 269 -2.56 -4.60 46.72
C ARG A 269 -3.61 -5.51 47.36
N SER A 270 -4.88 -5.44 46.93
CA SER A 270 -5.95 -6.32 47.44
C SER A 270 -6.21 -7.52 46.51
N ARG A 271 -5.96 -8.71 47.10
CA ARG A 271 -6.59 -10.03 46.91
C ARG A 271 -7.27 -10.36 45.58
N ARG A 272 -6.62 -11.25 44.81
CA ARG A 272 -7.25 -12.20 43.89
C ARG A 272 -8.19 -13.13 44.68
N ARG A 273 -9.50 -13.11 44.35
CA ARG A 273 -10.42 -14.22 44.64
C ARG A 273 -10.55 -15.06 43.36
N SER A 274 -10.09 -16.30 43.44
CA SER A 274 -10.32 -17.36 42.46
C SER A 274 -11.78 -17.82 42.53
N LEU A 275 -12.50 -17.70 41.41
CA LEU A 275 -13.82 -18.30 41.20
C LEU A 275 -13.66 -19.74 40.67
N PRO A 276 -14.58 -20.66 41.02
CA PRO A 276 -14.52 -22.05 40.59
C PRO A 276 -15.05 -22.24 39.16
N MET A 277 -14.35 -23.09 38.40
CA MET A 277 -14.76 -23.61 37.10
C MET A 277 -16.01 -24.50 37.21
N PRO A 278 -17.02 -24.36 36.35
CA PRO A 278 -18.05 -25.37 36.20
C PRO A 278 -17.56 -26.53 35.33
N ARG A 279 -17.77 -27.75 35.85
CA ARG A 279 -17.64 -29.03 35.15
C ARG A 279 -18.62 -29.08 33.97
N THR A 280 -18.13 -29.28 32.75
CA THR A 280 -18.96 -29.73 31.63
C THR A 280 -18.85 -31.25 31.50
N SER A 281 -20.04 -31.86 31.46
CA SER A 281 -20.27 -33.29 31.39
C SER A 281 -20.10 -33.82 29.96
N THR A 282 -19.52 -35.01 29.92
CA THR A 282 -19.56 -35.98 28.82
C THR A 282 -20.97 -36.32 28.34
N ARG A 283 -21.19 -36.27 27.02
CA ARG A 283 -22.07 -37.12 26.17
C ARG A 283 -22.04 -36.51 24.76
N ARG A 284 -22.15 -37.20 23.64
CA ARG A 284 -22.24 -38.61 23.25
C ARG A 284 -22.20 -38.56 21.71
N THR A 285 -21.53 -39.56 21.15
CA THR A 285 -21.52 -39.98 19.74
C THR A 285 -22.82 -39.73 18.96
N ALA A 286 -22.68 -39.19 17.75
CA ALA A 286 -23.57 -39.48 16.63
C ALA A 286 -22.77 -39.42 15.31
N SER A 287 -22.47 -40.61 14.80
CA SER A 287 -22.02 -40.87 13.44
C SER A 287 -23.18 -40.56 12.50
N GLY A 288 -22.99 -39.64 11.55
CA GLY A 288 -23.98 -39.23 10.56
C GLY A 288 -23.37 -39.31 9.17
N ALA A 289 -23.87 -40.27 8.39
CA ALA A 289 -23.41 -40.68 7.08
C ALA A 289 -23.21 -39.53 6.07
N PHE A 290 -22.02 -39.47 5.48
CA PHE A 290 -21.72 -38.69 4.29
C PHE A 290 -22.35 -39.40 3.07
N ARG A 291 -23.47 -38.88 2.56
CA ARG A 291 -24.02 -39.28 1.27
C ARG A 291 -23.15 -38.68 0.16
N GLN A 292 -22.49 -39.53 -0.61
CA GLN A 292 -21.87 -39.17 -1.88
C GLN A 292 -22.98 -38.75 -2.87
N MET A 293 -22.86 -37.55 -3.42
CA MET A 293 -23.66 -37.13 -4.58
C MET A 293 -23.01 -37.65 -5.88
N PRO A 294 -23.81 -38.12 -6.85
CA PRO A 294 -23.28 -38.57 -8.13
C PRO A 294 -22.84 -37.38 -9.00
N ILE A 295 -21.65 -37.52 -9.58
CA ILE A 295 -21.09 -36.63 -10.60
C ILE A 295 -21.83 -36.92 -11.93
N PRO A 296 -22.45 -35.93 -12.60
CA PRO A 296 -23.01 -36.15 -13.92
C PRO A 296 -21.90 -36.26 -14.98
N VAL A 297 -21.86 -37.42 -15.65
CA VAL A 297 -21.03 -37.71 -16.81
C VAL A 297 -21.53 -36.87 -18.00
N ARG A 298 -20.69 -35.95 -18.49
CA ARG A 298 -20.97 -35.14 -19.66
C ARG A 298 -20.70 -35.95 -20.93
N SER A 299 -21.76 -36.34 -21.63
CA SER A 299 -21.69 -37.06 -22.90
C SER A 299 -21.03 -36.21 -23.98
N GLN A 300 -19.99 -36.74 -24.62
CA GLN A 300 -19.48 -36.25 -25.90
C GLN A 300 -20.55 -36.47 -26.97
N ARG A 301 -20.99 -35.40 -27.63
CA ARG A 301 -21.66 -35.49 -28.93
C ARG A 301 -20.69 -35.02 -30.02
N SER A 302 -20.36 -36.00 -30.85
CA SER A 302 -19.77 -35.93 -32.17
C SER A 302 -20.72 -35.34 -33.21
N SER A 303 -20.14 -35.00 -34.38
CA SER A 303 -20.72 -34.57 -35.66
C SER A 303 -20.99 -33.06 -35.80
N ALA A 304 -20.66 -32.39 -36.91
CA ALA A 304 -20.62 -32.87 -38.28
C ALA A 304 -19.52 -32.20 -39.14
N ARG A 305 -19.01 -32.99 -40.10
CA ARG A 305 -18.22 -32.55 -41.25
C ARG A 305 -19.16 -31.85 -42.24
N LEU A 306 -18.73 -30.72 -42.80
CA LEU A 306 -19.35 -30.11 -43.98
C LEU A 306 -18.68 -30.65 -45.26
N PRO A 307 -19.45 -30.91 -46.33
CA PRO A 307 -18.89 -31.30 -47.62
C PRO A 307 -18.52 -30.09 -48.49
N VAL A 308 -17.56 -30.37 -49.37
CA VAL A 308 -16.99 -29.51 -50.42
C VAL A 308 -17.82 -29.65 -51.71
N SER A 309 -18.13 -28.53 -52.38
CA SER A 309 -18.30 -28.41 -53.85
C SER A 309 -18.46 -26.92 -54.24
N TRP A 310 -17.46 -26.25 -54.83
CA TRP A 310 -17.14 -26.08 -56.28
C TRP A 310 -18.14 -25.23 -57.12
N GLN A 311 -17.68 -24.07 -57.61
CA GLN A 311 -17.71 -23.55 -59.01
C GLN A 311 -17.18 -22.10 -58.98
N ARG A 312 -16.04 -21.79 -59.62
CA ARG A 312 -15.84 -21.31 -61.01
C ARG A 312 -16.61 -20.03 -61.33
#